data_AF-A0A9C9Z533-F1
#
_entry.id   AF-A0A9C9Z533-F1
#
_cell.length_a   1.000
_cell.length_b   1.000
_cell.length_c   1.000
_cell.angle_alpha   90.00
_cell.angle_beta   90.00
_cell.angle_gamma   90.00
#
_symmetry.space_group_name_H-M   'P 1'
#
loop_
_entity.id
_entity.type
_entity.pdbx_description
1 polymer ?
#
loop_
_entity_poly.entity_id
_entity_poly.type
_entity_poly.pdbx_seq_one_letter_code
_entity_poly.pdbx_strand_id
1 'polypeptide(L)'
;MSHRIRFIRQSSAELLPHLAWDLDKAIRYSERLWEKLQQKGYGDRKTQGPNPQKDWYKQLNTTQRPLFDRFWQAYGHKVNKQGAAMRWGQLNPGENLAGHIIKAAEAEHQRAKNDPATVRKHAQGWLAEKRWVDHEAQPNAQRNHARQQRFQELQAEATGLRSMLRSSDNPELKQQLNEIEQQMEALK
;
A
#
# COMPACT_ATOMS: atom_id res chain seq x y z
N MET A 1 -32.99 -15.73 -7.36
CA MET A 1 -34.24 -16.07 -6.65
C MET A 1 -34.33 -15.20 -5.41
N SER A 2 -35.39 -14.40 -5.25
CA SER A 2 -35.57 -13.46 -4.12
C SER A 2 -35.66 -14.20 -2.78
N HIS A 3 -35.07 -13.64 -1.70
CA HIS A 3 -35.17 -14.21 -0.35
C HIS A 3 -36.61 -14.39 0.11
N ARG A 4 -37.51 -13.46 -0.24
CA ARG A 4 -38.94 -13.58 0.03
C ARG A 4 -39.52 -14.88 -0.52
N ILE A 5 -39.22 -15.22 -1.76
CA ILE A 5 -39.73 -16.43 -2.42
C ILE A 5 -39.19 -17.69 -1.73
N ARG A 6 -37.91 -17.67 -1.34
CA ARG A 6 -37.29 -18.79 -0.61
C ARG A 6 -37.93 -18.98 0.77
N PHE A 7 -38.16 -17.88 1.49
CA PHE A 7 -38.80 -17.89 2.81
C PHE A 7 -40.24 -18.40 2.74
N ILE A 8 -41.04 -17.90 1.79
CA ILE A 8 -42.43 -18.32 1.61
C ILE A 8 -42.47 -19.82 1.30
N ARG A 9 -41.66 -20.30 0.36
CA ARG A 9 -41.58 -21.72 0.03
C ARG A 9 -41.24 -22.60 1.24
N GLN A 10 -40.24 -22.21 2.02
CA GLN A 10 -39.79 -22.98 3.17
C GLN A 10 -40.85 -23.00 4.29
N SER A 11 -41.34 -21.84 4.68
CA SER A 11 -42.36 -21.73 5.72
C SER A 11 -43.69 -22.38 5.31
N SER A 12 -44.09 -22.30 4.04
CA SER A 12 -45.29 -22.98 3.57
C SER A 12 -45.14 -24.50 3.65
N ALA A 13 -43.97 -25.05 3.29
CA ALA A 13 -43.70 -26.48 3.44
C ALA A 13 -43.78 -26.96 4.89
N GLU A 14 -43.33 -26.14 5.84
CA GLU A 14 -43.41 -26.42 7.28
C GLU A 14 -44.85 -26.32 7.82
N LEU A 15 -45.69 -25.44 7.25
CA LEU A 15 -47.07 -25.22 7.68
C LEU A 15 -48.08 -26.21 7.07
N LEU A 16 -47.75 -26.85 5.94
CA LEU A 16 -48.65 -27.77 5.22
C LEU A 16 -49.24 -28.89 6.09
N PRO A 17 -48.46 -29.60 6.94
CA PRO A 17 -48.99 -30.67 7.80
C PRO A 17 -50.03 -30.17 8.81
N HIS A 18 -49.92 -28.90 9.22
CA HIS A 18 -50.80 -28.29 10.21
C HIS A 18 -52.06 -27.65 9.61
N LEU A 19 -52.11 -27.53 8.28
CA LEU A 19 -53.20 -26.89 7.54
C LEU A 19 -53.96 -27.87 6.65
N ALA A 20 -53.94 -29.16 6.99
CA ALA A 20 -54.57 -30.23 6.22
C ALA A 20 -54.13 -30.24 4.74
N TRP A 21 -52.85 -29.94 4.49
CA TRP A 21 -52.25 -29.88 3.14
C TRP A 21 -52.87 -28.82 2.21
N ASP A 22 -53.55 -27.83 2.76
CA ASP A 22 -54.06 -26.68 2.02
C ASP A 22 -52.93 -25.69 1.69
N LEU A 23 -52.44 -25.77 0.45
CA LEU A 23 -51.35 -24.94 -0.05
C LEU A 23 -51.70 -23.45 -0.06
N ASP A 24 -52.95 -23.10 -0.38
CA ASP A 24 -53.38 -21.70 -0.46
C ASP A 24 -53.43 -21.05 0.92
N LYS A 25 -53.79 -21.82 1.96
CA LYS A 25 -53.70 -21.34 3.35
C LYS A 25 -52.25 -21.23 3.80
N ALA A 26 -51.40 -22.20 3.47
CA ALA A 26 -49.99 -22.20 3.85
C ALA A 26 -49.24 -20.99 3.26
N ILE A 27 -49.44 -20.71 1.96
CA ILE A 27 -48.85 -19.55 1.28
C ILE A 27 -49.33 -18.24 1.94
N ARG A 28 -50.64 -18.09 2.16
CA ARG A 28 -51.20 -16.89 2.80
C ARG A 28 -50.64 -16.64 4.21
N TYR A 29 -50.45 -17.70 5.00
CA TYR A 29 -49.83 -17.57 6.33
C TYR A 29 -48.36 -17.18 6.24
N SER A 30 -47.60 -17.81 5.34
CA SER A 30 -46.20 -17.48 5.08
C SER A 30 -45.99 -16.04 4.61
N GLU A 31 -46.89 -15.53 3.76
CA GLU A 31 -46.87 -14.13 3.31
C GLU A 31 -47.12 -13.16 4.46
N ARG A 32 -48.16 -13.40 5.27
CA ARG A 32 -48.46 -12.59 6.45
C ARG A 32 -47.34 -12.61 7.48
N LEU A 33 -46.70 -13.77 7.66
CA LEU A 33 -45.55 -13.90 8.54
C LEU A 33 -44.37 -13.07 8.03
N TRP A 34 -44.09 -13.13 6.73
CA TRP A 34 -43.06 -12.31 6.10
C TRP A 34 -43.33 -10.81 6.28
N GLU A 35 -44.57 -10.35 6.11
CA GLU A 35 -44.96 -8.95 6.34
C GLU A 35 -44.75 -8.53 7.80
N LYS A 36 -45.14 -9.37 8.76
CA LYS A 36 -44.90 -9.09 10.19
C LYS A 36 -43.42 -9.05 10.54
N LEU A 37 -42.61 -9.91 9.92
CA LEU A 37 -41.16 -9.91 10.10
C LEU A 37 -40.57 -8.60 9.56
N GLN A 38 -41.02 -8.14 8.39
CA GLN A 38 -40.63 -6.84 7.83
C GLN A 38 -41.00 -5.66 8.75
N GLN A 39 -42.21 -5.68 9.34
CA GLN A 39 -42.62 -4.66 10.32
C GLN A 39 -41.73 -4.63 11.56
N LYS A 40 -41.20 -5.80 11.98
CA LYS A 40 -40.25 -5.93 13.09
C LYS A 40 -38.78 -5.69 12.69
N GLY A 41 -38.51 -5.29 11.45
CA GLY A 41 -37.17 -4.99 10.96
C GLY A 41 -36.36 -6.21 10.49
N TYR A 42 -36.99 -7.38 10.37
CA TYR A 42 -36.41 -8.58 9.76
C TYR A 42 -36.74 -8.67 8.26
N GLY A 43 -35.98 -9.47 7.51
CA GLY A 43 -36.17 -9.65 6.07
C GLY A 43 -35.06 -9.01 5.25
N ASP A 44 -35.30 -8.82 3.94
CA ASP A 44 -34.31 -8.23 3.06
C ASP A 44 -33.91 -6.85 3.59
N ARG A 45 -32.65 -6.71 4.03
CA ARG A 45 -32.04 -5.40 4.19
C ARG A 45 -32.31 -4.68 2.88
N LYS A 46 -33.08 -3.59 2.91
CA LYS A 46 -33.18 -2.66 1.79
C LYS A 46 -31.75 -2.50 1.32
N THR A 47 -31.43 -3.02 0.14
CA THR A 47 -30.17 -2.73 -0.52
C THR A 47 -30.13 -1.22 -0.48
N GLN A 48 -29.21 -0.66 0.30
CA GLN A 48 -28.99 0.77 0.27
C GLN A 48 -28.81 1.05 -1.21
N GLY A 49 -29.73 1.82 -1.81
CA GLY A 49 -29.60 2.26 -3.20
C GLY A 49 -28.20 2.83 -3.37
N PRO A 50 -27.66 2.93 -4.61
CA PRO A 50 -26.30 3.40 -4.85
C PRO A 50 -26.03 4.59 -3.94
N ASN A 51 -25.25 4.36 -2.88
CA ASN A 51 -25.01 5.35 -1.85
C ASN A 51 -24.47 6.56 -2.61
N PRO A 52 -25.12 7.75 -2.59
CA PRO A 52 -24.78 8.86 -3.46
C PRO A 52 -23.27 8.99 -3.45
N GLN A 53 -22.64 8.70 -4.60
CA GLN A 53 -21.25 8.30 -4.63
C GLN A 53 -20.42 9.40 -4.01
N LYS A 54 -20.01 9.14 -2.77
CA LYS A 54 -19.44 10.16 -1.90
C LYS A 54 -18.18 10.68 -2.57
N ASP A 55 -18.20 11.94 -2.98
CA ASP A 55 -17.09 12.57 -3.67
C ASP A 55 -16.02 12.93 -2.65
N TRP A 56 -15.14 11.97 -2.37
CA TRP A 56 -14.09 12.09 -1.38
C TRP A 56 -13.10 13.20 -1.72
N TYR A 57 -12.93 13.52 -3.00
CA TYR A 57 -12.08 14.63 -3.41
C TYR A 57 -12.66 15.99 -2.97
N LYS A 58 -13.99 16.18 -3.07
CA LYS A 58 -14.64 17.39 -2.55
C LYS A 58 -14.58 17.51 -1.03
N GLN A 59 -14.37 16.40 -0.31
CA GLN A 59 -14.23 16.42 1.15
C GLN A 59 -12.82 16.78 1.63
N LEU A 60 -11.83 16.75 0.75
CA LEU A 60 -10.50 17.25 1.08
C LEU A 60 -10.59 18.76 1.36
N ASN A 61 -9.91 19.20 2.41
CA ASN A 61 -9.82 20.61 2.76
C ASN A 61 -8.99 21.39 1.72
N THR A 62 -9.01 22.72 1.81
CA THR A 62 -8.35 23.62 0.86
C THR A 62 -6.85 23.38 0.77
N THR A 63 -6.20 22.96 1.86
CA THR A 63 -4.76 22.68 1.92
C THR A 63 -4.40 21.31 1.35
N GLN A 64 -5.28 20.32 1.53
CA GLN A 64 -5.08 18.93 1.10
C GLN A 64 -5.35 18.73 -0.39
N ARG A 65 -6.29 19.47 -1.00
CA ARG A 65 -6.61 19.30 -2.43
C ARG A 65 -5.39 19.55 -3.34
N PRO A 66 -4.63 20.65 -3.21
CA PRO A 66 -3.44 20.88 -4.04
C PRO A 66 -2.38 19.80 -3.85
N LEU A 67 -2.16 19.36 -2.60
CA LEU A 67 -1.19 18.31 -2.29
C LEU A 67 -1.61 16.96 -2.90
N PHE A 68 -2.90 16.62 -2.80
CA PHE A 68 -3.44 15.43 -3.43
C PHE A 68 -3.36 15.50 -4.95
N ASP A 69 -3.64 16.64 -5.58
CA ASP A 69 -3.50 16.77 -7.03
C ASP A 69 -2.05 16.62 -7.48
N ARG A 70 -1.08 17.17 -6.73
CA ARG A 70 0.36 16.93 -6.97
C ARG A 70 0.70 15.44 -6.87
N PHE A 71 0.27 14.77 -5.80
CA PHE A 71 0.43 13.32 -5.65
C PHE A 71 -0.21 12.56 -6.81
N TRP A 72 -1.42 12.95 -7.21
CA TRP A 72 -2.17 12.30 -8.28
C TRP A 72 -1.44 12.42 -9.61
N GLN A 73 -0.81 13.56 -9.88
CA GLN A 73 0.05 13.74 -11.04
C GLN A 73 1.33 12.90 -10.95
N ALA A 74 2.05 12.97 -9.82
CA ALA A 74 3.27 12.22 -9.56
C ALA A 74 3.11 10.70 -9.78
N TYR A 75 2.03 10.11 -9.27
CA TYR A 75 1.81 8.66 -9.32
C TYR A 75 1.57 8.12 -10.74
N GLY A 76 1.04 8.95 -11.65
CA GLY A 76 0.83 8.60 -13.06
C GLY A 76 -0.16 7.45 -13.34
N HIS A 77 -0.78 6.82 -12.34
CA HIS A 77 -1.82 5.78 -12.52
C HIS A 77 -3.22 6.34 -12.31
N LYS A 78 -3.93 6.68 -13.39
CA LYS A 78 -5.21 7.38 -13.32
C LYS A 78 -6.41 6.45 -13.09
N VAL A 79 -6.31 5.57 -12.10
CA VAL A 79 -7.37 4.61 -11.74
C VAL A 79 -7.86 4.85 -10.32
N ASN A 80 -9.19 4.90 -10.16
CA ASN A 80 -9.86 5.01 -8.88
C ASN A 80 -9.44 6.25 -8.05
N LYS A 81 -9.57 7.45 -8.65
CA LYS A 81 -9.25 8.74 -7.99
C LYS A 81 -10.03 8.93 -6.68
N GLN A 82 -11.29 8.51 -6.65
CA GLN A 82 -12.15 8.65 -5.46
C GLN A 82 -11.63 7.80 -4.29
N GLY A 83 -11.21 6.55 -4.54
CA GLY A 83 -10.59 5.71 -3.51
C GLY A 83 -9.25 6.26 -3.04
N ALA A 84 -8.45 6.84 -3.93
CA ALA A 84 -7.20 7.50 -3.56
C ALA A 84 -7.44 8.76 -2.71
N ALA A 85 -8.40 9.60 -3.10
CA ALA A 85 -8.77 10.81 -2.34
C ALA A 85 -9.30 10.45 -0.95
N MET A 86 -10.09 9.38 -0.82
CA MET A 86 -10.52 8.86 0.47
C MET A 86 -9.32 8.51 1.37
N ARG A 87 -8.35 7.75 0.85
CA ARG A 87 -7.16 7.36 1.63
C ARG A 87 -6.27 8.55 1.95
N TRP A 88 -6.13 9.50 1.03
CA TRP A 88 -5.40 10.73 1.27
C TRP A 88 -6.04 11.57 2.40
N GLY A 89 -7.37 11.73 2.37
CA GLY A 89 -8.10 12.42 3.43
C GLY A 89 -8.01 11.72 4.79
N GLN A 90 -8.01 10.38 4.81
CA GLN A 90 -7.81 9.60 6.04
C GLN A 90 -6.39 9.75 6.60
N LEU A 91 -5.39 9.84 5.73
CA LEU A 91 -4.00 10.05 6.13
C LEU A 91 -3.76 11.47 6.63
N ASN A 92 -4.47 12.46 6.06
CA ASN A 92 -4.35 13.89 6.35
C ASN A 92 -2.89 14.36 6.49
N PRO A 93 -2.04 14.13 5.47
CA PRO A 93 -0.61 14.42 5.58
C PRO A 93 -0.34 15.92 5.66
N GLY A 94 0.48 16.36 6.61
CA GLY A 94 1.05 17.72 6.58
C GLY A 94 1.99 17.92 5.38
N GLU A 95 2.39 19.16 5.10
CA GLU A 95 3.19 19.49 3.90
C GLU A 95 4.48 18.65 3.77
N ASN A 96 5.22 18.45 4.87
CA ASN A 96 6.44 17.64 4.87
C ASN A 96 6.16 16.18 4.46
N LEU A 97 5.16 15.55 5.09
CA LEU A 97 4.78 14.18 4.79
C LEU A 97 4.22 14.07 3.36
N ALA A 98 3.42 15.03 2.93
CA ALA A 98 2.90 15.08 1.57
C ALA A 98 4.05 15.17 0.54
N GLY A 99 5.06 15.99 0.80
CA GLY A 99 6.27 16.07 -0.04
C GLY A 99 7.00 14.73 -0.16
N HIS A 100 7.16 14.00 0.95
CA HIS A 100 7.77 12.67 0.94
C HIS A 100 6.94 11.68 0.12
N ILE A 101 5.63 11.67 0.32
CA ILE A 101 4.71 10.78 -0.41
C ILE A 101 4.75 11.07 -1.92
N ILE A 102 4.77 12.35 -2.31
CA ILE A 102 4.82 12.79 -3.71
C ILE A 102 6.13 12.32 -4.36
N LYS A 103 7.27 12.50 -3.68
CA LYS A 103 8.58 12.05 -4.19
C LYS A 103 8.63 10.52 -4.36
N ALA A 104 8.10 9.77 -3.40
CA ALA A 104 8.00 8.32 -3.51
C ALA A 104 7.06 7.88 -4.65
N ALA A 105 5.96 8.61 -4.85
CA ALA A 105 5.03 8.35 -5.95
C ALA A 105 5.67 8.58 -7.34
N GLU A 106 6.52 9.60 -7.48
CA GLU A 106 7.33 9.82 -8.68
C GLU A 106 8.29 8.65 -8.92
N ALA A 107 9.01 8.20 -7.90
CA ALA A 107 9.93 7.06 -8.01
C ALA A 107 9.19 5.77 -8.41
N GLU A 108 8.02 5.51 -7.83
CA GLU A 108 7.17 4.37 -8.21
C GLU A 108 6.69 4.46 -9.67
N HIS A 109 6.35 5.67 -10.13
CA HIS A 109 5.96 5.89 -11.52
C HIS A 109 7.12 5.62 -12.50
N GLN A 110 8.34 6.06 -12.18
CA GLN A 110 9.52 5.78 -13.00
C GLN A 110 9.87 4.29 -12.99
N ARG A 111 9.80 3.63 -11.83
CA ARG A 111 10.00 2.19 -11.71
C ARG A 111 9.04 1.42 -12.63
N ALA A 112 7.76 1.76 -12.62
CA ALA A 112 6.76 1.12 -13.46
C ALA A 112 6.94 1.41 -14.97
N LYS A 113 7.57 2.53 -15.34
CA LYS A 113 7.93 2.81 -16.74
C LYS A 113 9.09 1.94 -17.21
N ASN A 114 10.09 1.74 -16.35
CA ASN A 114 11.29 0.98 -16.68
C ASN A 114 11.04 -0.54 -16.68
N ASP A 115 10.11 -1.02 -15.86
CA ASP A 115 9.70 -2.43 -15.80
C ASP A 115 8.18 -2.58 -15.98
N PRO A 116 7.70 -2.73 -17.24
CA PRO A 116 6.29 -2.89 -17.53
C PRO A 116 5.72 -4.26 -17.14
N ALA A 117 6.58 -5.25 -16.81
CA ALA A 117 6.13 -6.57 -16.35
C ALA A 117 5.68 -6.55 -14.88
N THR A 118 6.14 -5.57 -14.11
CA THR A 118 5.72 -5.39 -12.71
C THR A 118 4.29 -4.85 -12.62
N VAL A 119 3.38 -5.64 -12.03
CA VAL A 119 2.02 -5.19 -11.70
C VAL A 119 2.08 -4.15 -10.59
N ARG A 120 1.91 -2.87 -10.94
CA ARG A 120 1.82 -1.80 -9.95
C ARG A 120 0.44 -1.77 -9.29
N LYS A 121 0.42 -1.49 -7.98
CA LYS A 121 -0.83 -1.29 -7.24
C LYS A 121 -1.57 -0.04 -7.73
N HIS A 122 -2.85 0.08 -7.42
CA HIS A 122 -3.57 1.35 -7.58
C HIS A 122 -3.19 2.32 -6.45
N ALA A 123 -3.32 3.62 -6.72
CA ALA A 123 -2.99 4.68 -5.77
C ALA A 123 -3.68 4.49 -4.40
N GLN A 124 -4.94 4.04 -4.39
CA GLN A 124 -5.66 3.70 -3.16
C GLN A 124 -4.92 2.65 -2.33
N GLY A 125 -4.55 1.53 -2.93
CA GLY A 125 -3.88 0.42 -2.24
C GLY A 125 -2.47 0.80 -1.80
N TRP A 126 -1.75 1.51 -2.67
CA TRP A 126 -0.41 2.01 -2.39
C TRP A 126 -0.39 2.99 -1.20
N LEU A 127 -1.37 3.91 -1.11
CA LEU A 127 -1.54 4.80 0.04
C LEU A 127 -1.98 4.05 1.30
N ALA A 128 -2.88 3.06 1.17
CA ALA A 128 -3.38 2.28 2.30
C ALA A 128 -2.26 1.49 2.99
N GLU A 129 -1.31 0.97 2.21
CA GLU A 129 -0.17 0.18 2.68
C GLU A 129 1.05 1.02 3.06
N LYS A 130 0.96 2.34 2.98
CA LYS A 130 2.06 3.27 3.32
C LYS A 130 3.37 3.01 2.59
N ARG A 131 3.29 2.60 1.32
CA ARG A 131 4.47 2.17 0.54
C ARG A 131 5.47 3.26 0.21
N TRP A 132 5.18 4.53 0.53
CA TRP A 132 6.19 5.59 0.48
C TRP A 132 7.33 5.37 1.49
N VAL A 133 7.10 4.60 2.56
CA VAL A 133 8.14 4.24 3.54
C VAL A 133 9.18 3.32 2.91
N ASP A 134 8.79 2.46 1.97
CA ASP A 134 9.74 1.61 1.21
C ASP A 134 10.74 2.47 0.40
N HIS A 135 10.34 3.68 0.04
CA HIS A 135 11.13 4.66 -0.73
C HIS A 135 11.91 5.63 0.15
N GLU A 136 11.83 5.51 1.48
CA GLU A 136 12.83 6.10 2.36
C GLU A 136 14.14 5.36 2.09
N ALA A 137 14.87 5.86 1.08
CA ALA A 137 16.24 5.47 0.84
C ALA A 137 16.92 5.52 2.19
N GLN A 138 17.31 4.37 2.74
CA GLN A 138 18.22 4.38 3.86
C GLN A 138 19.44 5.16 3.37
N PRO A 139 19.69 6.40 3.85
CA PRO A 139 20.82 7.21 3.38
C PRO A 139 22.14 6.49 3.63
N ASN A 140 22.08 5.52 4.55
CA ASN A 140 23.11 4.61 4.96
C ASN A 140 23.46 3.60 3.86
N ALA A 141 22.54 3.14 3.02
CA ALA A 141 22.87 2.11 2.02
C ALA A 141 23.91 2.60 1.00
N GLN A 142 23.72 3.81 0.46
CA GLN A 142 24.67 4.40 -0.51
C GLN A 142 25.99 4.82 0.16
N ARG A 143 25.93 5.44 1.36
CA ARG A 143 27.12 5.81 2.14
C ARG A 143 27.91 4.60 2.60
N ASN A 144 27.23 3.54 3.03
CA ASN A 144 27.86 2.29 3.43
C ASN A 144 28.47 1.59 2.23
N HIS A 145 27.82 1.60 1.06
CA HIS A 145 28.41 1.00 -0.13
C HIS A 145 29.67 1.74 -0.58
N ALA A 146 29.66 3.09 -0.59
CA ALA A 146 30.84 3.89 -0.88
C ALA A 146 31.97 3.70 0.16
N ARG A 147 31.63 3.64 1.45
CA ARG A 147 32.58 3.35 2.54
C ARG A 147 33.18 1.94 2.40
N GLN A 148 32.35 0.95 2.04
CA GLN A 148 32.77 -0.44 1.82
C GLN A 148 33.71 -0.55 0.61
N GLN A 149 33.38 0.12 -0.50
CA GLN A 149 34.24 0.17 -1.70
C GLN A 149 35.59 0.80 -1.37
N ARG A 150 35.59 1.93 -0.65
CA ARG A 150 36.83 2.61 -0.23
C ARG A 150 37.69 1.74 0.68
N PHE A 151 37.08 1.00 1.60
CA PHE A 151 37.78 0.06 2.47
C PHE A 151 38.43 -1.08 1.66
N GLN A 152 37.73 -1.62 0.65
CA GLN A 152 38.26 -2.67 -0.23
C GLN A 152 39.43 -2.18 -1.08
N GLU A 153 39.39 -0.94 -1.59
CA GLU A 153 40.51 -0.31 -2.31
C GLU A 153 41.77 -0.22 -1.41
N LEU A 154 41.62 0.33 -0.21
CA LEU A 154 42.72 0.47 0.76
C LEU A 154 43.29 -0.88 1.17
N GLN A 155 42.44 -1.91 1.30
CA GLN A 155 42.87 -3.26 1.59
C GLN A 155 43.69 -3.87 0.45
N ALA A 156 43.29 -3.64 -0.81
CA ALA A 156 44.03 -4.09 -1.98
C ALA A 156 45.40 -3.39 -2.08
N GLU A 157 45.44 -2.08 -1.81
CA GLU A 157 46.66 -1.27 -1.78
C GLU A 157 47.64 -1.73 -0.69
N ALA A 158 47.15 -1.94 0.54
CA ALA A 158 47.96 -2.48 1.63
C ALA A 158 48.52 -3.88 1.31
N THR A 159 47.74 -4.72 0.64
CA THR A 159 48.19 -6.06 0.23
C THR A 159 49.28 -5.98 -0.85
N GLY A 160 49.14 -5.03 -1.79
CA GLY A 160 50.16 -4.73 -2.80
C GLY A 160 51.46 -4.21 -2.18
N LEU A 161 51.38 -3.25 -1.26
CA LEU A 161 52.56 -2.71 -0.57
C LEU A 161 53.27 -3.77 0.27
N ARG A 162 52.52 -4.63 0.98
CA ARG A 162 53.09 -5.76 1.74
C ARG A 162 53.87 -6.75 0.87
N SER A 163 53.45 -6.97 -0.38
CA SER A 163 54.19 -7.86 -1.29
C SER A 163 55.48 -7.20 -1.77
N MET A 164 55.46 -5.91 -2.09
CA MET A 164 56.64 -5.13 -2.48
C MET A 164 57.68 -5.03 -1.35
N LEU A 165 57.20 -4.87 -0.11
CA LEU A 165 58.05 -4.79 1.08
C LEU A 165 58.76 -6.09 1.43
N ARG A 166 58.21 -7.24 1.01
CA ARG A 166 58.92 -8.53 1.10
C ARG A 166 60.09 -8.63 0.13
N SER A 167 60.04 -7.89 -0.99
CA SER A 167 61.07 -7.88 -2.03
C SER A 167 62.06 -6.71 -1.93
N SER A 168 61.72 -5.63 -1.22
CA SER A 168 62.52 -4.42 -1.09
C SER A 168 62.34 -3.80 0.29
N ASP A 169 63.43 -3.57 1.01
CA ASP A 169 63.42 -3.04 2.37
C ASP A 169 63.38 -1.50 2.38
N ASN A 170 62.45 -0.91 1.61
CA ASN A 170 62.34 0.54 1.46
C ASN A 170 61.56 1.16 2.66
N PRO A 171 62.16 2.09 3.43
CA PRO A 171 61.50 2.77 4.54
C PRO A 171 60.27 3.60 4.14
N GLU A 172 60.21 4.13 2.91
CA GLU A 172 59.06 4.92 2.43
C GLU A 172 57.80 4.06 2.26
N LEU A 173 57.95 2.83 1.77
CA LEU A 173 56.84 1.89 1.62
C LEU A 173 56.28 1.45 3.00
N LYS A 174 57.12 1.42 4.04
CA LYS A 174 56.69 1.14 5.42
C LYS A 174 55.82 2.27 5.96
N GLN A 175 56.14 3.52 5.65
CA GLN A 175 55.35 4.68 6.07
C GLN A 175 53.98 4.69 5.38
N GLN A 176 53.93 4.49 4.07
CA GLN A 176 52.68 4.45 3.30
C GLN A 176 51.74 3.33 3.76
N LEU A 177 52.28 2.14 4.08
CA LEU A 177 51.47 1.04 4.62
C LEU A 177 50.80 1.42 5.94
N ASN A 178 51.54 2.10 6.83
CA ASN A 178 51.03 2.51 8.13
C ASN A 178 49.93 3.59 8.01
N GLU A 179 50.07 4.51 7.05
CA GLU A 179 49.04 5.52 6.75
C GLU A 179 47.75 4.88 6.21
N ILE A 180 47.86 3.91 5.30
CA ILE A 180 46.70 3.18 4.77
C ILE A 180 46.02 2.37 5.86
N GLU A 181 46.77 1.73 6.76
CA GLU A 181 46.21 1.02 7.91
C GLU A 181 45.45 1.95 8.86
N GLN A 182 45.96 3.16 9.11
CA GLN A 182 45.24 4.19 9.88
C GLN A 182 43.96 4.66 9.19
N GLN A 183 43.99 4.84 7.86
CA GLN A 183 42.79 5.19 7.09
C GLN A 183 41.74 4.08 7.12
N MET A 184 42.15 2.82 7.07
CA MET A 184 41.24 1.68 7.23
C MET A 184 40.61 1.63 8.63
N GLU A 185 41.38 1.93 9.69
CA GLU A 185 40.89 1.94 11.06
C GLU A 185 39.89 3.08 11.30
N ALA A 186 40.13 4.26 10.71
CA ALA A 186 39.19 5.38 10.73
C ALA A 186 37.88 5.09 9.96
N LEU A 187 37.89 4.11 9.06
CA LEU A 187 36.75 3.66 8.27
C LEU A 187 36.03 2.44 8.87
N LYS A 188 36.45 1.90 10.03
CA LYS A 188 35.67 0.89 10.79
C LYS A 188 34.57 1.53 11.64
#